data_AF-A0A1H8HC98-F1
#
_entry.id   AF-A0A1H8HC98-F1
#
_cell.length_a   1.000
_cell.length_b   1.000
_cell.length_c   1.000
_cell.angle_alpha   90.00
_cell.angle_beta   90.00
_cell.angle_gamma   90.00
#
_symmetry.space_group_name_H-M   'P 1'
#
loop_
_entity.id
_entity.type
_entity.pdbx_description
1 polymer ?
#
loop_
_entity_poly.entity_id
_entity_poly.type
_entity_poly.pdbx_seq_one_letter_code
_entity_poly.pdbx_strand_id
1 'polypeptide(L)'
;MLLSAMLWGQSAPHSLDALTERLGIVIPEGDRHTAMGDTLATAEAYLRLIAALEAKGLERFEDILTEARRHRRLIEDANNRAAEARKPDTGD
;
A
#
# COMPACT_ATOMS: atom_id res chain seq x y z
N MET A 1 1.36 -2.30 -0.71
CA MET A 1 1.79 -0.89 -0.57
C MET A 1 3.06 -0.75 0.27
N LEU A 2 4.01 0.10 -0.14
CA LEU A 2 5.32 0.29 0.52
C LEU A 2 5.25 0.99 1.88
N LEU A 3 4.53 2.11 2.00
CA LEU A 3 4.43 2.86 3.26
C LEU A 3 3.81 2.01 4.38
N SER A 4 2.78 1.24 4.03
CA SER A 4 2.20 0.21 4.91
C SER A 4 3.25 -0.78 5.41
N ALA A 5 4.17 -1.22 4.55
CA ALA A 5 5.21 -2.17 4.92
C ALA A 5 6.29 -1.57 5.86
N MET A 6 6.56 -0.27 5.74
CA MET A 6 7.40 0.46 6.70
C MET A 6 6.74 0.58 8.08
N LEU A 7 5.41 0.71 8.11
CA LEU A 7 4.67 0.82 9.36
C LEU A 7 4.46 -0.52 10.07
N TRP A 8 4.15 -1.58 9.32
CA TRP A 8 3.72 -2.87 9.89
C TRP A 8 4.57 -4.08 9.51
N GLY A 9 5.63 -3.89 8.72
CA GLY A 9 6.50 -4.98 8.27
C GLY A 9 5.91 -5.81 7.13
N GLN A 10 6.77 -6.60 6.47
CA GLN A 10 6.44 -7.30 5.21
C GLN A 10 5.41 -8.42 5.33
N SER A 11 5.29 -9.02 6.51
CA SER A 11 4.36 -10.14 6.74
C SER A 11 2.91 -9.68 6.88
N ALA A 12 2.67 -8.39 7.08
CA ALA A 12 1.32 -7.87 7.24
C ALA A 12 0.60 -7.77 5.87
N PRO A 13 -0.73 -7.95 5.83
CA PRO A 13 -1.48 -7.73 4.61
C PRO A 13 -1.44 -6.23 4.23
N HIS A 14 -1.22 -5.99 2.94
CA HIS A 14 -0.95 -4.67 2.35
C HIS A 14 -1.80 -4.38 1.10
N SER A 15 -2.93 -5.08 0.94
CA SER A 15 -3.98 -4.72 -0.02
C SER A 15 -4.70 -3.44 0.42
N LEU A 16 -5.43 -2.82 -0.50
CA LEU A 16 -6.23 -1.64 -0.20
C LEU A 16 -7.31 -1.95 0.85
N ASP A 17 -7.98 -3.10 0.75
CA ASP A 17 -8.97 -3.55 1.74
C ASP A 17 -8.38 -3.74 3.14
N ALA A 18 -7.21 -4.38 3.23
CA ALA A 18 -6.54 -4.58 4.50
C ALA A 18 -6.10 -3.25 5.13
N LEU A 19 -5.81 -2.24 4.30
CA LEU A 19 -5.47 -0.91 4.76
C LEU A 19 -6.70 -0.13 5.20
N THR A 20 -7.78 -0.16 4.44
CA THR A 20 -9.00 0.56 4.77
C THR A 20 -9.63 0.00 6.04
N GLU A 21 -9.63 -1.32 6.22
CA GLU A 21 -10.03 -1.96 7.47
C GLU A 21 -9.15 -1.52 8.65
N ARG A 22 -7.82 -1.64 8.51
CA ARG A 22 -6.87 -1.29 9.58
C ARG A 22 -6.92 0.18 9.98
N LEU A 23 -7.10 1.06 8.99
CA LEU A 23 -7.14 2.50 9.18
C LEU A 23 -8.52 3.00 9.58
N GLY A 24 -9.57 2.17 9.53
CA GLY A 24 -10.95 2.59 9.80
C GLY A 24 -11.51 3.53 8.73
N ILE A 25 -11.22 3.23 7.46
CA ILE A 25 -11.75 3.92 6.28
C ILE A 25 -12.97 3.12 5.79
N VAL A 26 -14.11 3.78 5.69
CA VAL A 26 -15.35 3.16 5.24
C VAL A 26 -15.56 3.50 3.76
N ILE A 27 -15.64 2.47 2.92
CA ILE A 27 -15.98 2.60 1.51
C ILE A 27 -17.43 2.12 1.34
N PRO A 28 -18.34 2.93 0.79
CA PRO A 28 -19.69 2.49 0.45
C PRO A 28 -19.66 1.28 -0.48
N GLU A 29 -20.56 0.32 -0.29
CA GLU A 29 -20.53 -0.94 -1.05
C GLU A 29 -20.65 -0.72 -2.57
N GLY A 30 -21.41 0.29 -3.00
CA GLY A 30 -21.56 0.66 -4.42
C GLY A 30 -20.30 1.26 -5.05
N ASP A 31 -19.36 1.73 -4.24
CA ASP A 31 -18.10 2.33 -4.70
C ASP A 31 -16.92 1.38 -4.57
N ARG A 32 -17.09 0.25 -3.86
CA ARG A 32 -16.03 -0.73 -3.64
C ARG A 32 -15.61 -1.38 -4.97
N HIS A 33 -14.30 -1.49 -5.17
CA HIS A 33 -13.70 -2.05 -6.40
C HIS A 33 -14.11 -1.28 -7.67
N THR A 34 -14.53 -0.02 -7.52
CA THR A 34 -14.67 0.91 -8.64
C THR A 34 -13.39 1.74 -8.74
N ALA A 35 -13.01 2.13 -9.96
CA ALA A 35 -11.81 2.95 -10.15
C ALA A 35 -11.85 4.25 -9.33
N MET A 36 -13.03 4.87 -9.21
CA MET A 36 -13.22 6.09 -8.42
C MET A 36 -13.12 5.80 -6.91
N GLY A 37 -13.83 4.78 -6.42
CA GLY A 37 -13.83 4.39 -5.01
C GLY A 37 -12.45 3.95 -4.54
N ASP A 38 -11.73 3.16 -5.33
CA ASP A 38 -10.37 2.74 -5.02
C ASP A 38 -9.40 3.93 -4.99
N THR A 39 -9.59 4.92 -5.87
CA THR A 39 -8.81 6.17 -5.89
C THR A 39 -9.04 6.98 -4.62
N LEU A 40 -10.30 7.16 -4.22
CA LEU A 40 -10.66 7.89 -3.00
C LEU A 40 -10.14 7.18 -1.75
N ALA A 41 -10.34 5.87 -1.66
CA ALA A 41 -9.83 5.05 -0.57
C ALA A 41 -8.29 5.11 -0.48
N THR A 42 -7.60 5.07 -1.62
CA THR A 42 -6.14 5.20 -1.66
C THR A 42 -5.68 6.58 -1.18
N ALA A 43 -6.36 7.66 -1.60
CA ALA A 43 -6.02 9.02 -1.17
C ALA A 43 -6.19 9.17 0.35
N GLU A 44 -7.30 8.68 0.90
CA GLU A 44 -7.54 8.73 2.34
C GLU A 44 -6.54 7.88 3.13
N ALA A 45 -6.27 6.65 2.66
CA ALA A 45 -5.26 5.80 3.26
C ALA A 45 -3.88 6.47 3.23
N TYR A 46 -3.51 7.10 2.12
CA TYR A 46 -2.24 7.79 1.97
C TYR A 46 -2.05 8.92 3.00
N LEU A 47 -3.06 9.77 3.20
CA LEU A 47 -3.02 10.84 4.20
C LEU A 47 -2.84 10.30 5.62
N ARG A 48 -3.57 9.22 5.98
CA ARG A 48 -3.42 8.58 7.30
C ARG A 48 -2.06 7.91 7.47
N LEU A 49 -1.51 7.34 6.40
CA LEU A 49 -0.18 6.74 6.40
C LEU A 49 0.94 7.79 6.60
N ILE A 50 0.81 8.99 6.02
CA ILE A 50 1.76 10.09 6.26
C ILE A 50 1.79 10.44 7.74
N ALA A 51 0.64 10.71 8.35
CA ALA A 51 0.56 11.04 9.78
C ALA A 51 1.15 9.93 10.68
N ALA A 52 0.96 8.66 10.30
CA ALA A 52 1.54 7.53 11.02
C ALA A 52 3.07 7.42 10.85
N LEU A 53 3.62 7.81 9.70
CA LEU A 53 5.07 7.86 9.46
C LEU A 53 5.71 9.00 10.26
N GLU A 54 5.07 10.18 10.27
CA GLU A 54 5.50 11.32 11.09
C GLU A 54 5.53 10.96 12.58
N ALA A 55 4.50 10.28 13.09
CA ALA A 55 4.47 9.79 14.47
C ALA A 55 5.58 8.76 14.80
N LYS A 56 6.18 8.12 13.79
CA LYS A 56 7.37 7.25 13.92
C LYS A 56 8.70 7.99 13.75
N GLY A 57 8.68 9.31 13.55
CA GLY A 57 9.87 10.13 13.31
C GLY A 57 10.37 10.08 11.86
N LEU A 58 9.56 9.61 10.91
CA LEU A 58 9.85 9.61 9.48
C LEU A 58 9.17 10.82 8.83
N GLU A 59 9.68 12.01 9.11
CA GLU A 59 9.05 13.28 8.74
C GLU A 59 9.57 13.83 7.40
N ARG A 60 10.76 13.42 6.98
CA ARG A 60 11.40 13.94 5.77
C ARG A 60 11.43 12.88 4.68
N PHE A 61 11.47 13.35 3.44
CA PHE A 61 11.50 12.47 2.26
C PHE A 61 12.71 11.53 2.28
N GLU A 62 13.88 12.02 2.72
CA GLU A 62 15.10 11.23 2.88
C GLU A 62 14.97 10.08 3.91
N ASP A 63 14.17 10.28 4.96
CA ASP A 63 13.92 9.26 5.98
C ASP A 63 13.12 8.11 5.35
N ILE A 64 12.05 8.48 4.63
CA ILE A 64 11.21 7.54 3.88
C ILE A 64 12.04 6.81 2.82
N LEU A 65 12.90 7.50 2.07
CA LEU A 65 13.80 6.87 1.09
C LEU A 65 14.78 5.89 1.74
N THR A 66 15.29 6.22 2.93
CA THR A 66 16.22 5.36 3.66
C THR A 66 15.54 4.09 4.15
N GLU A 67 14.35 4.23 4.72
CA GLU A 67 13.52 3.08 5.11
C GLU A 67 13.08 2.27 3.89
N ALA A 68 12.71 2.92 2.78
CA ALA A 68 12.30 2.23 1.54
C ALA A 68 13.39 1.28 1.04
N ARG A 69 14.67 1.69 1.18
CA ARG A 69 15.82 0.84 0.82
C ARG A 69 15.96 -0.37 1.73
N ARG A 70 15.60 -0.28 3.02
CA ARG A 70 15.55 -1.45 3.91
C ARG A 70 14.45 -2.43 3.49
N HIS A 71 13.39 -1.89 2.92
CA HIS A 71 12.29 -2.64 2.30
C HIS A 71 12.50 -2.88 0.78
N ARG A 72 13.74 -2.92 0.27
CA ARG A 72 13.98 -3.08 -1.19
C ARG A 72 13.50 -4.42 -1.77
N ARG A 73 13.77 -5.53 -1.08
CA ARG A 73 13.26 -6.88 -1.48
C ARG A 73 11.74 -6.89 -1.65
N LEU A 74 11.08 -6.09 -0.83
CA LEU A 74 9.65 -5.87 -0.78
C LEU A 74 9.13 -5.20 -2.05
N ILE A 75 9.84 -4.16 -2.50
CA ILE A 75 9.56 -3.44 -3.75
C ILE A 75 9.77 -4.36 -4.95
N GLU A 76 10.85 -5.15 -4.93
CA GLU A 76 11.15 -6.15 -5.97
C GLU A 76 10.07 -7.23 -6.05
N ASP A 77 9.68 -7.84 -4.92
CA ASP A 77 8.64 -8.87 -4.86
C ASP A 77 7.27 -8.34 -5.31
N ALA A 78 6.88 -7.13 -4.87
CA ALA A 78 5.63 -6.52 -5.28
C ALA A 78 5.60 -6.22 -6.79
N ASN A 79 6.71 -5.74 -7.35
CA ASN A 79 6.84 -5.50 -8.78
C ASN A 79 6.81 -6.80 -9.59
N ASN A 80 7.45 -7.86 -9.10
CA ASN A 80 7.46 -9.17 -9.74
C ASN A 80 6.06 -9.79 -9.74
N ARG A 81 5.33 -9.76 -8.61
CA ARG A 81 3.94 -10.23 -8.52
C ARG A 81 3.00 -9.43 -9.44
N ALA A 82 3.16 -8.10 -9.50
CA ALA A 82 2.39 -7.26 -10.42
C ALA A 82 2.72 -7.58 -11.90
N ALA A 83 3.98 -7.94 -12.20
CA ALA A 83 4.38 -8.36 -13.53
C ALA A 83 3.84 -9.75 -13.90
N GLU A 84 3.80 -10.68 -12.95
CA GLU A 84 3.22 -12.02 -13.10
C GLU A 84 1.71 -11.95 -13.33
N ALA A 85 0.98 -11.11 -12.57
CA ALA A 85 -0.45 -10.88 -12.76
C ALA A 85 -0.79 -10.23 -14.12
N ARG A 86 0.19 -9.62 -14.80
CA ARG A 86 0.03 -9.02 -16.14
C ARG A 86 0.36 -9.99 -17.28
N LYS A 87 0.92 -11.18 -17.00
CA LYS A 87 1.12 -12.18 -18.06
C LYS A 87 -0.27 -12.65 -18.53
N PRO A 88 -0.55 -12.64 -19.84
CA PRO A 88 -1.79 -13.21 -20.34
C PRO A 88 -1.83 -14.69 -19.94
N ASP A 89 -3.02 -15.16 -19.55
CA ASP A 89 -3.28 -16.57 -19.32
C ASP A 89 -3.08 -17.29 -20.66
N THR A 90 -1.88 -17.84 -20.85
CA THR A 90 -1.62 -18.74 -21.97
C THR A 90 -2.29 -20.05 -21.60
N GLY A 91 -3.61 -20.08 -21.78
CA GLY A 91 -4.40 -21.31 -21.74
C GLY A 91 -3.89 -22.27 -22.80
N ASP A 92 -3.57 -23.48 -22.36
CA ASP A 92 -3.44 -24.69 -23.19
C ASP A 92 -4.84 -25.30 -23.39
#